data_AF-A0A7J9Y6N4-F1
#
_entry.id   AF-A0A7J9Y6N4-F1
#
_cell.length_a   1.000
_cell.length_b   1.000
_cell.length_c   1.000
_cell.angle_alpha   90.00
_cell.angle_beta   90.00
_cell.angle_gamma   90.00
#
_symmetry.space_group_name_H-M   'P 1'
#
loop_
_entity.id
_entity.type
_entity.pdbx_description
1 polymer ?
#
loop_
_entity_poly.entity_id
_entity_poly.type
_entity_poly.pdbx_seq_one_letter_code
_entity_poly.pdbx_strand_id
1 'polypeptide(L)' 'MVGTRTGFTAEKAPCGKTVAGEHYRDTDDAGLVIIDEYYNCGCRSIRHEYHDGSLHTRVIRHDGKVVSNEDHGS' A
#
# COMPACT_ATOMS: atom_id res chain seq x y z
N MET A 1 -13.40 0.08 -13.13
CA MET A 1 -12.37 -0.13 -12.11
C MET A 1 -11.43 -1.24 -12.58
N VAL A 2 -10.21 -0.88 -12.98
CA VAL A 2 -9.19 -1.82 -13.49
C VAL A 2 -7.98 -1.74 -12.58
N GLY A 3 -8.05 -2.51 -11.50
CA GLY A 3 -6.90 -2.68 -10.62
C GLY A 3 -5.81 -3.48 -11.33
N THR A 4 -4.63 -2.90 -11.48
CA THR A 4 -3.45 -3.60 -11.98
C THR A 4 -2.80 -4.34 -10.81
N ARG A 5 -2.65 -5.68 -10.95
CA ARG A 5 -1.94 -6.52 -10.01
C ARG A 5 -0.60 -6.95 -10.59
N THR A 6 0.48 -6.61 -9.90
CA THR A 6 1.84 -6.97 -10.29
C THR A 6 2.46 -7.79 -9.17
N GLY A 7 2.67 -9.09 -9.41
CA GLY A 7 3.38 -9.95 -8.47
C GLY A 7 4.88 -9.61 -8.44
N PHE A 8 5.48 -9.61 -7.25
CA PHE A 8 6.92 -9.47 -7.06
C PHE A 8 7.47 -10.66 -6.27
N THR A 9 8.72 -11.03 -6.55
CA THR A 9 9.34 -12.25 -6.00
C THR A 9 10.20 -11.97 -4.76
N ALA A 10 10.75 -10.76 -4.63
CA ALA A 10 11.62 -10.42 -3.52
C ALA A 10 11.63 -8.89 -3.28
N GLU A 11 10.89 -8.44 -2.28
CA GLU A 11 10.86 -7.03 -1.88
C GLU A 11 10.92 -6.88 -0.36
N LYS A 12 11.50 -5.77 0.11
CA LYS A 12 11.72 -5.55 1.54
C LYS A 12 10.41 -5.09 2.19
N ALA A 13 9.78 -5.99 2.92
CA ALA A 13 8.60 -5.70 3.72
C ALA A 13 8.91 -4.69 4.84
N PRO A 14 7.91 -3.96 5.36
CA PRO A 14 8.07 -3.03 6.48
C PRO A 14 8.48 -3.70 7.80
N CYS A 15 8.45 -5.03 7.87
CA CYS A 15 9.02 -5.79 8.98
C CYS A 15 10.54 -6.01 8.87
N GLY A 16 11.16 -5.60 7.76
CA GLY A 16 12.57 -5.77 7.45
C GLY A 16 12.92 -7.06 6.69
N LYS A 17 11.96 -7.97 6.48
CA LYS A 17 12.17 -9.23 5.76
C LYS A 17 11.96 -9.05 4.25
N THR A 18 12.80 -9.67 3.44
CA THR A 18 12.57 -9.77 2.00
C THR A 18 11.63 -10.93 1.71
N VAL A 19 10.47 -10.65 1.15
CA VAL A 19 9.48 -11.68 0.79
C VAL A 19 8.86 -11.38 -0.57
N ALA A 20 8.25 -12.40 -1.18
CA ALA A 20 7.38 -12.22 -2.33
C ALA A 20 6.06 -11.56 -1.92
N GLY A 21 5.33 -11.07 -2.90
CA GLY A 21 4.06 -10.40 -2.68
C GLY A 21 3.42 -9.90 -3.96
N GLU A 22 2.46 -9.01 -3.81
CA GLU A 22 1.64 -8.48 -4.89
C GLU A 22 1.45 -6.97 -4.69
N HIS A 23 1.77 -6.20 -5.72
CA HIS A 23 1.42 -4.78 -5.83
C HIS A 23 0.08 -4.64 -6.53
N TYR A 24 -0.89 -4.05 -5.85
CA TYR A 24 -2.17 -3.67 -6.41
C TYR A 24 -2.20 -2.16 -6.61
N ARG A 25 -2.49 -1.71 -7.83
CA ARG A 25 -2.70 -0.30 -8.12
C ARG A 25 -4.03 -0.13 -8.83
N ASP A 26 -4.91 0.64 -8.24
CA ASP A 26 -6.17 1.06 -8.84
C ASP A 26 -6.18 2.57 -9.01
N THR A 27 -6.75 3.03 -10.11
CA THR A 27 -6.89 4.45 -10.42
C THR A 27 -8.26 4.64 -11.01
N ASP A 28 -9.06 5.47 -10.35
CA ASP A 28 -10.43 5.76 -10.76
C ASP A 28 -10.48 7.06 -11.58
N ASP A 29 -11.57 7.24 -12.35
CA ASP A 29 -11.81 8.43 -13.18
C ASP A 29 -11.95 9.70 -12.34
N ALA A 30 -12.36 9.56 -11.07
CA ALA A 30 -12.36 10.63 -10.08
C ALA A 30 -10.95 11.07 -9.62
N GLY A 31 -9.89 10.47 -10.17
CA GLY A 31 -8.49 10.80 -9.87
C GLY A 31 -8.03 10.38 -8.46
N LEU A 32 -8.75 9.42 -7.86
CA LEU A 32 -8.31 8.69 -6.69
C LEU A 32 -7.34 7.58 -7.12
N VAL A 33 -6.13 7.57 -6.56
CA VAL A 33 -5.15 6.51 -6.78
C VAL A 33 -5.01 5.69 -5.50
N ILE A 34 -5.29 4.39 -5.61
CA ILE A 34 -5.17 3.43 -4.51
C ILE A 34 -4.00 2.50 -4.84
N ILE A 35 -3.02 2.45 -3.95
CA ILE A 35 -1.86 1.57 -4.05
C ILE A 35 -1.87 0.68 -2.82
N ASP A 36 -1.97 -0.63 -3.02
CA ASP A 36 -2.00 -1.61 -1.95
C ASP A 36 -0.93 -2.68 -2.19
N GLU A 37 -0.01 -2.81 -1.26
CA GLU A 37 1.11 -3.74 -1.34
C GLU A 37 0.88 -4.87 -0.35
N TYR A 38 0.71 -6.08 -0.87
CA TYR A 38 0.50 -7.28 -0.08
C TYR A 38 1.80 -8.07 -0.03
N TYR A 39 2.32 -8.29 1.17
CA TYR A 39 3.53 -9.08 1.38
C TYR A 39 3.15 -10.47 1.91
N ASN A 40 3.78 -11.52 1.38
CA ASN A 40 3.48 -12.91 1.77
C ASN A 40 3.85 -13.22 3.23
N CYS A 41 4.62 -12.35 3.90
CA CYS A 41 4.84 -12.42 5.34
C CYS A 41 3.63 -12.00 6.19
N GLY A 42 2.59 -11.41 5.58
CA GLY A 42 1.41 -10.84 6.22
C GLY A 42 1.47 -9.32 6.42
N CYS A 43 2.53 -8.64 5.97
CA CYS A 43 2.56 -7.17 5.95
C CYS A 43 1.68 -6.64 4.82
N ARG A 44 1.12 -5.45 5.03
CA ARG A 44 0.33 -4.74 4.03
C ARG A 44 0.61 -3.25 4.08
N SER A 45 0.81 -2.62 2.94
CA SER A 45 0.97 -1.17 2.84
C SER A 45 -0.17 -0.62 1.99
N ILE A 46 -0.87 0.39 2.48
CA ILE A 46 -2.01 0.99 1.81
C ILE A 46 -1.71 2.47 1.65
N ARG A 47 -1.70 2.96 0.42
CA ARG A 47 -1.54 4.37 0.10
C ARG A 47 -2.70 4.82 -0.76
N HIS A 48 -3.42 5.83 -0.29
CA HIS A 48 -4.44 6.53 -1.03
C HIS A 48 -3.96 7.95 -1.34
N GLU A 49 -3.99 8.30 -2.61
CA GLU A 49 -3.74 9.64 -3.10
C GLU A 49 -5.05 10.19 -3.65
N TYR A 50 -5.54 11.26 -3.01
CA TYR A 50 -6.78 11.92 -3.37
C TYR A 50 -6.51 13.05 -4.37
N HIS A 51 -7.55 13.43 -5.11
CA HIS A 51 -7.46 14.47 -6.14
C HIS A 51 -7.07 15.85 -5.58
N ASP A 52 -7.40 16.13 -4.32
CA ASP A 52 -7.01 17.34 -3.59
C ASP A 52 -5.53 17.35 -3.15
N GLY A 53 -4.75 16.33 -3.52
CA GLY A 53 -3.34 16.18 -3.13
C GLY A 53 -3.15 15.63 -1.72
N SER A 54 -4.23 15.29 -1.01
CA SER A 54 -4.15 14.59 0.27
C SER A 54 -3.57 13.20 0.07
N LEU A 55 -2.62 12.84 0.91
CA LEU A 55 -1.97 11.54 0.91
C LEU A 55 -2.27 10.86 2.24
N HIS A 56 -2.94 9.72 2.17
CA HIS A 56 -3.08 8.82 3.31
C HIS A 56 -2.20 7.60 3.07
N THR A 57 -1.20 7.43 3.92
CA THR A 57 -0.39 6.22 3.93
C THR A 57 -0.58 5.48 5.24
N ARG A 58 -0.96 4.21 5.14
CA ARG A 58 -1.15 3.29 6.26
C ARG A 58 -0.35 2.02 6.05
N VAL A 59 0.63 1.79 6.91
CA VAL A 59 1.49 0.61 6.87
C VAL A 59 1.12 -0.33 8.02
N ILE A 60 0.64 -1.52 7.68
CA ILE A 60 0.28 -2.57 8.64
C ILE A 60 1.32 -3.69 8.57
N ARG A 61 1.89 -4.05 9.70
CA ARG A 61 2.77 -5.22 9.77
C ARG A 61 1.99 -6.51 9.97
N HIS A 62 2.60 -7.63 9.63
CA HIS A 62 2.12 -8.99 9.91
C HIS A 62 1.86 -9.27 11.40
N ASP A 63 2.35 -8.40 12.28
CA ASP A 63 2.12 -8.44 13.74
C ASP A 63 0.76 -7.81 14.13
N GLY A 64 0.01 -7.26 13.16
CA GLY A 64 -1.22 -6.49 13.39
C GLY A 64 -0.96 -5.04 13.81
N LYS A 65 0.30 -4.69 14.15
CA LYS A 65 0.68 -3.33 14.51
C LYS A 65 0.72 -2.42 13.27
N VAL A 66 0.00 -1.30 13.34
CA VAL A 66 0.13 -0.20 12.39
C VAL A 66 1.43 0.55 12.71
N VAL A 67 2.34 0.60 11.74
CA VAL A 67 3.68 1.19 11.92
C VAL A 67 3.69 2.67 11.57
N SER A 68 2.96 3.06 10.52
CA SER A 68 2.73 4.46 10.20
C SER A 68 1.30 4.67 9.75
N ASN A 69 0.68 5.72 10.28
CA ASN A 69 -0.56 6.30 9.80
C ASN A 69 -0.29 7.79 9.68
N GLU A 70 0.12 8.21 8.50
CA GLU A 70 0.34 9.62 8.21
C GLU A 70 -0.88 10.15 7.45
N ASP A 71 -1.67 10.94 8.17
CA ASP A 71 -2.72 11.80 7.64
C ASP A 71 -2.08 13.18 7.42
N HIS A 72 -1.55 13.43 6.22
CA HIS A 72 -1.15 14.79 5.83
C HIS A 72 -2.37 15.51 5.26
N GLY A 73 -3.29 15.91 6.14
CA GLY A 73 -4.34 16.89 5.84
C GLY A 73 -3.78 18.29 6.06
N SER A 74 -3.76 19.12 5.01
CA SER A 74 -3.35 20.52 5.10
C SER A 74 -4.52 21.47 5.29
#